data_AF-A0AAJ5HZR4-F1
#
_entry.id   AF-A0AAJ5HZR4-F1
#
_cell.length_a   1.000
_cell.length_b   1.000
_cell.length_c   1.000
_cell.angle_alpha   90.00
_cell.angle_beta   90.00
_cell.angle_gamma   90.00
#
_symmetry.space_group_name_H-M   'P 1'
#
loop_
_entity.id
_entity.type
_entity.pdbx_description
1 polymer ?
#
loop_
_entity_poly.entity_id
_entity_poly.type
_entity_poly.pdbx_seq_one_letter_code
_entity_poly.pdbx_strand_id
1 'polypeptide(L)'
;MIARKKFDSKDSQGISTFLHEHGYCVINPEDDSLEAFRAVAGRFGLIQFHTKSDKTGVVGGGDPINKDWQAFRDDYHGELSSDFYPHTDGSFLNGMAYIDGVARKITPPKYVILQCVSKPQFGGDNFLVDGQRIYNDLLVNHPDILRILMTSGSVTYCRDDLLSIDCSVFEKVNENKLRIRYRYDSTAFSPEWASSAFQYIQDKYSTNPDYITNISLEPGEILVMDNLRVLHARHQFTDGNMKRKVRRLWIADDTSMVFKNILNQSPVRRAMLPFQKYNIAAAENAPAFIDYSCGIRFQSDMFLTPPCAELEQWPASSANRQ
;
A
#
# COMPACT_ATOMS: atom_id res chain seq x y z
N MET A 1 -23.40 1.43 -8.13
CA MET A 1 -23.70 1.68 -6.70
C MET A 1 -23.14 0.52 -5.85
N ILE A 2 -21.81 0.28 -5.92
CA ILE A 2 -21.14 -0.93 -5.39
C ILE A 2 -20.45 -0.67 -4.02
N ALA A 3 -20.18 0.60 -3.69
CA ALA A 3 -19.29 1.03 -2.61
C ALA A 3 -19.76 0.78 -1.16
N ARG A 4 -20.93 0.17 -0.93
CA ARG A 4 -21.58 0.15 0.40
C ARG A 4 -21.80 -1.25 1.00
N LYS A 5 -21.33 -2.32 0.35
CA LYS A 5 -21.53 -3.67 0.88
C LYS A 5 -20.63 -3.88 2.10
N LYS A 6 -21.28 -4.18 3.24
CA LYS A 6 -20.63 -4.51 4.51
C LYS A 6 -20.84 -5.98 4.80
N PHE A 7 -19.81 -6.65 5.28
CA PHE A 7 -19.81 -8.09 5.52
C PHE A 7 -19.80 -8.38 7.01
N ASP A 8 -20.58 -9.38 7.43
CA ASP A 8 -20.35 -9.98 8.75
C ASP A 8 -18.97 -10.63 8.74
N SER A 9 -18.22 -10.49 9.84
CA SER A 9 -16.89 -11.07 9.93
C SER A 9 -16.86 -12.56 9.57
N LYS A 10 -17.90 -13.34 9.85
CA LYS A 10 -17.96 -14.80 9.58
C LYS A 10 -18.15 -15.15 8.10
N ASP A 11 -18.53 -14.21 7.25
CA ASP A 11 -18.76 -14.44 5.82
C ASP A 11 -17.46 -14.50 5.00
N SER A 12 -16.63 -15.53 5.25
CA SER A 12 -15.34 -15.71 4.55
C SER A 12 -15.49 -15.72 3.02
N GLN A 13 -16.53 -16.39 2.50
CA GLN A 13 -16.73 -16.55 1.06
C GLN A 13 -17.15 -15.23 0.39
N GLY A 14 -18.09 -14.50 1.01
CA GLY A 14 -18.51 -13.20 0.51
C GLY A 14 -17.38 -12.18 0.55
N ILE A 15 -16.60 -12.17 1.64
CA ILE A 15 -15.40 -11.32 1.79
C ILE A 15 -14.38 -11.63 0.69
N SER A 16 -13.99 -12.89 0.52
CA SER A 16 -13.02 -13.32 -0.50
C SER A 16 -13.46 -12.93 -1.91
N THR A 17 -14.72 -13.21 -2.26
CA THR A 17 -15.28 -12.91 -3.58
C THR A 17 -15.25 -11.40 -3.86
N PHE A 18 -15.69 -10.59 -2.90
CA PHE A 18 -15.75 -9.14 -3.05
C PHE A 18 -14.35 -8.50 -3.11
N LEU A 19 -13.40 -9.00 -2.30
CA LEU A 19 -12.00 -8.60 -2.40
C LEU A 19 -11.44 -8.93 -3.81
N HIS A 20 -11.74 -10.10 -4.38
CA HIS A 20 -11.30 -10.47 -5.73
C HIS A 20 -11.78 -9.50 -6.81
N GLU A 21 -12.99 -9.01 -6.68
CA GLU A 21 -13.59 -8.07 -7.62
C GLU A 21 -13.06 -6.65 -7.42
N HIS A 22 -12.94 -6.19 -6.18
CA HIS A 22 -12.77 -4.76 -5.87
C HIS A 22 -11.46 -4.38 -5.19
N GLY A 23 -10.69 -5.34 -4.68
CA GLY A 23 -9.44 -5.10 -3.95
C GLY A 23 -9.62 -4.53 -2.54
N TYR A 24 -10.85 -4.40 -2.05
CA TYR A 24 -11.13 -3.99 -0.67
C TYR A 24 -12.44 -4.61 -0.17
N CYS A 25 -12.69 -4.57 1.14
CA CYS A 25 -14.00 -4.84 1.72
C CYS A 25 -14.19 -4.12 3.06
N VAL A 26 -15.44 -3.88 3.45
CA VAL A 26 -15.79 -3.37 4.79
C VAL A 26 -16.43 -4.49 5.60
N ILE A 27 -15.94 -4.71 6.81
CA ILE A 27 -16.34 -5.80 7.70
C ILE A 27 -16.91 -5.20 8.99
N ASN A 28 -18.04 -5.75 9.42
CA ASN A 28 -18.60 -5.54 10.74
C ASN A 28 -18.07 -6.64 11.67
N PRO A 29 -17.20 -6.31 12.63
CA PRO A 29 -16.77 -7.28 13.65
C PRO A 29 -17.90 -7.58 14.64
N GLU A 30 -17.67 -8.56 15.51
CA GLU A 30 -18.62 -8.92 16.59
C GLU A 30 -18.77 -7.78 17.61
N ASP A 31 -17.69 -7.04 17.88
CA ASP A 31 -17.66 -5.83 18.72
C ASP A 31 -16.55 -4.86 18.27
N ASP A 32 -16.45 -3.68 18.90
CA ASP A 32 -15.49 -2.62 18.56
C ASP A 32 -14.14 -2.71 19.32
N SER A 33 -13.90 -3.82 20.02
CA SER A 33 -12.69 -4.03 20.82
C SER A 33 -11.42 -4.16 19.97
N LEU A 34 -10.28 -4.01 20.63
CA LEU A 34 -8.98 -4.23 19.99
C LEU A 34 -8.78 -5.73 19.67
N GLU A 35 -9.32 -6.59 20.52
CA GLU A 35 -9.29 -8.04 20.42
C GLU A 35 -10.06 -8.50 19.18
N ALA A 36 -11.27 -8.00 18.96
CA ALA A 36 -12.06 -8.28 17.77
C ALA A 36 -11.35 -7.79 16.49
N PHE A 37 -10.75 -6.60 16.52
CA PHE A 37 -9.96 -6.09 15.40
C PHE A 37 -8.79 -7.02 15.05
N ARG A 38 -8.00 -7.44 16.04
CA ARG A 38 -6.87 -8.37 15.86
C ARG A 38 -7.33 -9.72 15.33
N ALA A 39 -8.44 -10.24 15.85
CA ALA A 39 -9.01 -11.52 15.41
C ALA A 39 -9.45 -11.48 13.94
N VAL A 40 -10.14 -10.41 13.51
CA VAL A 40 -10.54 -10.24 12.10
C VAL A 40 -9.31 -10.04 11.22
N ALA A 41 -8.39 -9.15 11.60
CA ALA A 41 -7.20 -8.83 10.81
C ALA A 41 -6.27 -10.06 10.64
N GLY A 42 -6.12 -10.88 11.69
CA GLY A 42 -5.29 -12.09 11.67
C GLY A 42 -5.75 -13.15 10.67
N ARG A 43 -6.99 -13.09 10.18
CA ARG A 43 -7.49 -14.00 9.14
C ARG A 43 -6.93 -13.72 7.75
N PHE A 44 -6.23 -12.61 7.57
CA PHE A 44 -5.66 -12.24 6.27
C PHE A 44 -4.20 -12.66 6.13
N GLY A 45 -3.56 -13.13 7.21
CA GLY A 45 -2.19 -13.68 7.20
C GLY A 45 -1.38 -13.29 8.43
N LEU A 46 -0.05 -13.41 8.31
CA LEU A 46 0.88 -13.01 9.36
C LEU A 46 0.94 -11.49 9.47
N ILE A 47 0.98 -10.97 10.70
CA ILE A 47 1.04 -9.54 10.99
C ILE A 47 2.47 -9.06 10.73
N GLN A 48 2.62 -8.08 9.84
CA GLN A 48 3.86 -7.33 9.66
C GLN A 48 3.82 -6.11 10.57
N PHE A 49 4.81 -5.98 11.45
CA PHE A 49 4.82 -4.90 12.43
C PHE A 49 5.15 -3.59 11.73
N HIS A 50 4.52 -2.52 12.20
CA HIS A 50 4.89 -1.17 11.84
C HIS A 50 5.81 -0.62 12.92
N THR A 51 6.76 0.25 12.61
CA THR A 51 7.62 0.89 13.63
C THR A 51 6.80 1.56 14.75
N LYS A 52 5.64 2.12 14.39
CA LYS A 52 4.66 2.74 15.30
C LYS A 52 3.64 1.79 15.93
N SER A 53 3.69 0.49 15.65
CA SER A 53 2.73 -0.43 16.25
C SER A 53 3.04 -0.66 17.72
N ASP A 54 2.08 -1.16 18.48
CA ASP A 54 2.34 -1.78 19.77
C ASP A 54 3.01 -3.16 19.60
N LYS A 55 3.22 -3.86 20.72
CA LYS A 55 3.84 -5.20 20.77
C LYS A 55 3.03 -6.28 20.05
N THR A 56 1.79 -5.99 19.66
CA THR A 56 0.89 -6.89 18.95
C THR A 56 0.80 -6.58 17.45
N GLY A 57 1.53 -5.57 16.98
CA GLY A 57 1.53 -5.16 15.59
C GLY A 57 0.42 -4.15 15.22
N VAL A 58 -0.35 -3.66 16.19
CA VAL A 58 -1.41 -2.67 15.96
C VAL A 58 -0.90 -1.24 16.20
N VAL A 59 -1.02 -0.38 15.20
CA VAL A 59 -0.87 1.07 15.37
C VAL A 59 -2.16 1.62 15.96
N GLY A 60 -2.06 2.41 17.04
CA GLY A 60 -3.24 2.94 17.76
C GLY A 60 -3.90 1.94 18.72
N GLY A 61 -3.28 0.77 18.96
CA GLY A 61 -3.75 -0.23 19.93
C GLY A 61 -3.25 0.01 21.37
N GLY A 62 -2.05 0.59 21.50
CA GLY A 62 -1.42 0.88 22.80
C GLY A 62 -0.11 1.66 22.65
N ASP A 63 0.81 1.44 23.58
CA ASP A 63 2.15 2.04 23.55
C ASP A 63 2.97 1.56 22.34
N PRO A 64 3.55 2.46 21.53
CA PRO A 64 4.29 2.07 20.34
C PRO A 64 5.67 1.48 20.68
N ILE A 65 6.10 0.47 19.92
CA ILE A 65 7.41 -0.20 20.02
C ILE A 65 8.58 0.73 19.67
N ASN A 66 8.32 1.75 18.85
CA ASN A 66 9.25 2.82 18.56
C ASN A 66 8.58 4.18 18.84
N LYS A 67 9.28 5.07 19.56
CA LYS A 67 8.84 6.45 19.82
C LYS A 67 9.64 7.50 19.02
N ASP A 68 10.69 7.12 18.30
CA ASP A 68 11.56 8.04 17.53
C ASP A 68 10.75 8.92 16.56
N TRP A 69 9.72 8.34 15.93
CA TRP A 69 8.84 9.03 14.98
C TRP A 69 8.14 10.26 15.56
N GLN A 70 7.98 10.35 16.89
CA GLN A 70 7.32 11.48 17.54
C GLN A 70 8.11 12.78 17.35
N ALA A 71 9.44 12.69 17.23
CA ALA A 71 10.30 13.83 16.93
C ALA A 71 10.18 14.31 15.48
N PHE A 72 9.62 13.47 14.59
CA PHE A 72 9.48 13.69 13.15
C PHE A 72 8.01 13.62 12.73
N ARG A 73 7.08 14.01 13.62
CA ARG A 73 5.64 13.77 13.44
C ARG A 73 5.11 14.30 12.10
N ASP A 74 5.62 15.43 11.64
CA ASP A 74 5.19 16.08 10.40
C ASP A 74 5.52 15.26 9.15
N ASP A 75 6.52 14.37 9.21
CA ASP A 75 6.88 13.43 8.14
C ASP A 75 5.91 12.24 8.05
N TYR A 76 4.96 12.14 8.99
CA TYR A 76 3.95 11.08 9.06
C TYR A 76 2.57 11.67 8.75
N HIS A 77 2.28 11.92 7.48
CA HIS A 77 1.00 12.49 7.02
C HIS A 77 -0.27 11.79 7.57
N GLY A 78 -0.19 10.48 7.85
CA GLY A 78 -1.28 9.75 8.51
C GLY A 78 -1.66 10.27 9.91
N GLU A 79 -0.79 11.04 10.56
CA GLU A 79 -0.98 11.66 11.88
C GLU A 79 -1.48 13.10 11.83
N LEU A 80 -1.50 13.69 10.62
CA LEU A 80 -1.95 15.05 10.38
C LEU A 80 -3.45 15.06 10.08
N SER A 81 -4.06 16.24 10.18
CA SER A 81 -5.49 16.44 9.86
C SER A 81 -5.75 16.88 8.42
N SER A 82 -4.69 17.27 7.68
CA SER A 82 -4.75 17.61 6.25
C SER A 82 -5.20 16.43 5.40
N ASP A 83 -5.44 16.66 4.10
CA ASP A 83 -5.63 15.55 3.16
C ASP A 83 -4.45 14.58 3.22
N PHE A 84 -4.75 13.29 3.19
CA PHE A 84 -3.76 12.25 2.94
C PHE A 84 -4.08 11.64 1.58
N TYR A 85 -3.27 12.02 0.60
CA TYR A 85 -3.45 11.69 -0.80
C TYR A 85 -3.35 10.19 -1.12
N PRO A 86 -3.92 9.72 -2.25
CA PRO A 86 -3.86 8.32 -2.67
C PRO A 86 -2.44 7.74 -2.68
N HIS A 87 -2.26 6.66 -1.92
CA HIS A 87 -0.99 5.96 -1.82
C HIS A 87 -1.15 4.47 -1.48
N THR A 88 -0.08 3.72 -1.64
CA THR A 88 0.13 2.40 -1.03
C THR A 88 1.10 2.52 0.14
N ASP A 89 0.75 1.84 1.25
CA ASP A 89 1.54 1.85 2.47
C ASP A 89 2.84 1.05 2.28
N GLY A 90 3.91 1.52 2.91
CA GLY A 90 5.20 0.81 2.89
C GLY A 90 5.90 0.77 1.53
N SER A 91 5.53 1.64 0.57
CA SER A 91 6.14 1.67 -0.79
C SER A 91 7.68 1.73 -0.80
N PHE A 92 8.27 2.34 0.23
CA PHE A 92 9.71 2.45 0.47
C PHE A 92 10.36 1.20 1.08
N LEU A 93 9.58 0.20 1.51
CA LEU A 93 10.12 -1.00 2.17
C LEU A 93 10.79 -1.92 1.15
N ASN A 94 12.10 -2.08 1.32
CA ASN A 94 12.93 -3.04 0.63
C ASN A 94 14.18 -3.35 1.47
N GLY A 95 14.03 -4.27 2.43
CA GLY A 95 15.10 -4.59 3.35
C GLY A 95 15.13 -6.03 3.79
N MET A 96 15.93 -6.29 4.83
CA MET A 96 16.10 -7.62 5.40
C MET A 96 15.92 -7.55 6.92
N ALA A 97 15.06 -8.42 7.46
CA ALA A 97 14.95 -8.66 8.89
C ALA A 97 15.19 -10.14 9.20
N TYR A 98 15.60 -10.42 10.44
CA TYR A 98 15.69 -11.80 10.91
C TYR A 98 14.40 -12.10 11.65
N ILE A 99 13.67 -13.10 11.15
CA ILE A 99 12.43 -13.58 11.76
C ILE A 99 12.66 -15.05 12.05
N ASP A 100 12.63 -15.40 13.34
CA ASP A 100 12.93 -16.73 13.85
C ASP A 100 14.28 -17.29 13.34
N GLY A 101 15.31 -16.43 13.34
CA GLY A 101 16.67 -16.79 12.90
C GLY A 101 16.86 -16.89 11.39
N VAL A 102 15.81 -16.61 10.59
CA VAL A 102 15.87 -16.64 9.12
C VAL A 102 15.87 -15.21 8.57
N ALA A 103 16.83 -14.88 7.70
CA ALA A 103 16.86 -13.61 6.99
C ALA A 103 15.75 -13.59 5.92
N ARG A 104 14.77 -12.69 6.07
CA ARG A 104 13.63 -12.54 5.17
C ARG A 104 13.59 -11.15 4.57
N LYS A 105 13.13 -11.05 3.33
CA LYS A 105 12.86 -9.79 2.65
C LYS A 105 11.66 -9.10 3.29
N ILE A 106 11.85 -7.86 3.72
CA ILE A 106 10.75 -6.97 4.12
C ILE A 106 10.35 -6.14 2.90
N THR A 107 9.09 -6.25 2.53
CA THR A 107 8.44 -5.59 1.39
C THR A 107 7.22 -4.80 1.88
N PRO A 108 6.53 -4.03 1.01
CA PRO A 108 5.24 -3.46 1.36
C PRO A 108 4.30 -4.57 1.85
N PRO A 109 3.44 -4.28 2.83
CA PRO A 109 2.45 -5.25 3.31
C PRO A 109 1.45 -5.57 2.19
N LYS A 110 0.95 -6.81 2.15
CA LYS A 110 -0.04 -7.22 1.16
C LYS A 110 -1.45 -6.70 1.50
N TYR A 111 -1.72 -6.49 2.79
CA TYR A 111 -2.93 -5.81 3.24
C TYR A 111 -2.62 -4.66 4.20
N VAL A 112 -3.43 -3.62 4.08
CA VAL A 112 -3.60 -2.59 5.10
C VAL A 112 -5.02 -2.72 5.63
N ILE A 113 -5.14 -2.83 6.96
CA ILE A 113 -6.42 -3.02 7.62
C ILE A 113 -6.61 -1.89 8.63
N LEU A 114 -7.73 -1.18 8.52
CA LEU A 114 -8.09 -0.05 9.37
C LEU A 114 -9.37 -0.35 10.14
N GLN A 115 -9.43 -0.01 11.44
CA GLN A 115 -10.68 0.03 12.20
C GLN A 115 -10.97 1.45 12.63
N CYS A 116 -12.20 1.92 12.43
CA CYS A 116 -12.67 3.16 13.01
C CYS A 116 -12.92 2.96 14.51
N VAL A 117 -12.23 3.71 15.36
CA VAL A 117 -12.51 3.74 16.81
C VAL A 117 -13.41 4.92 17.14
N SER A 118 -13.14 6.08 16.56
CA SER A 118 -14.00 7.26 16.66
C SER A 118 -13.83 8.18 15.46
N LYS A 119 -14.90 8.88 15.09
CA LYS A 119 -14.93 9.83 13.96
C LYS A 119 -14.52 11.24 14.43
N PRO A 120 -13.92 12.06 13.54
CA PRO A 120 -13.76 13.49 13.79
C PRO A 120 -15.11 14.20 13.81
N GLN A 121 -15.13 15.49 14.14
CA GLN A 121 -16.35 16.29 14.06
C GLN A 121 -16.78 16.53 12.60
N PHE A 122 -15.81 16.76 11.70
CA PHE A 122 -16.05 17.02 10.28
C PHE A 122 -15.01 16.33 9.40
N GLY A 123 -15.42 15.84 8.22
CA GLY A 123 -14.54 15.25 7.22
C GLY A 123 -13.93 13.90 7.63
N GLY A 124 -12.76 13.57 7.09
CA GLY A 124 -12.00 12.38 7.49
C GLY A 124 -12.46 11.06 6.90
N ASP A 125 -13.40 11.10 5.96
CA ASP A 125 -13.80 9.95 5.16
C ASP A 125 -12.61 9.43 4.33
N ASN A 126 -12.56 8.11 4.18
CA ASN A 126 -11.55 7.47 3.36
C ASN A 126 -12.04 7.45 1.91
N PHE A 127 -11.11 7.36 0.97
CA PHE A 127 -11.44 7.04 -0.40
C PHE A 127 -10.35 6.20 -1.04
N LEU A 128 -10.76 5.40 -2.01
CA LEU A 128 -9.94 4.39 -2.65
C LEU A 128 -9.86 4.64 -4.16
N VAL A 129 -8.74 4.27 -4.74
CA VAL A 129 -8.53 4.25 -6.18
C VAL A 129 -8.02 2.87 -6.58
N ASP A 130 -8.71 2.20 -7.51
CA ASP A 130 -8.37 0.84 -7.92
C ASP A 130 -7.24 0.83 -8.96
N GLY A 131 -6.04 0.39 -8.55
CA GLY A 131 -4.88 0.27 -9.42
C GLY A 131 -5.05 -0.74 -10.54
N GLN A 132 -5.92 -1.75 -10.41
CA GLN A 132 -6.26 -2.64 -11.53
C GLN A 132 -6.96 -1.86 -12.65
N ARG A 133 -7.88 -0.95 -12.28
CA ARG A 133 -8.59 -0.12 -13.25
C ARG A 133 -7.63 0.85 -13.93
N ILE A 134 -6.73 1.49 -13.17
CA ILE A 134 -5.68 2.34 -13.73
C ILE A 134 -4.82 1.55 -14.72
N TYR A 135 -4.34 0.37 -14.31
CA TYR A 135 -3.51 -0.49 -15.15
C TYR A 135 -4.21 -0.87 -16.46
N ASN A 136 -5.47 -1.33 -16.38
CA ASN A 136 -6.24 -1.73 -17.57
C ASN A 136 -6.47 -0.54 -18.52
N ASP A 137 -6.75 0.64 -17.98
CA ASP A 137 -6.98 1.85 -18.78
C ASP A 137 -5.71 2.31 -19.48
N LEU A 138 -4.59 2.36 -18.75
CA LEU A 138 -3.27 2.64 -19.34
C LEU A 138 -2.87 1.60 -20.38
N LEU A 139 -3.17 0.32 -20.16
CA LEU A 139 -2.84 -0.75 -21.09
C LEU A 139 -3.53 -0.58 -22.44
N VAL A 140 -4.78 -0.10 -22.43
CA VAL A 140 -5.57 0.09 -23.65
C VAL A 140 -5.29 1.45 -24.29
N ASN A 141 -5.24 2.52 -23.50
CA ASN A 141 -5.30 3.89 -24.00
C ASN A 141 -3.93 4.60 -24.01
N HIS A 142 -2.98 4.18 -23.16
CA HIS A 142 -1.68 4.83 -23.00
C HIS A 142 -0.53 3.82 -22.75
N PRO A 143 -0.32 2.84 -23.66
CA PRO A 143 0.64 1.76 -23.45
C PRO A 143 2.10 2.24 -23.38
N ASP A 144 2.42 3.40 -23.96
CA ASP A 144 3.70 4.08 -23.87
C ASP A 144 3.97 4.60 -22.44
N ILE A 145 2.98 5.25 -21.82
CA ILE A 145 3.03 5.70 -20.42
C ILE A 145 3.14 4.48 -19.50
N LEU A 146 2.35 3.43 -19.76
CA LEU A 146 2.42 2.20 -18.97
C LEU A 146 3.81 1.56 -19.03
N ARG A 147 4.45 1.52 -20.20
CA ARG A 147 5.80 0.97 -20.37
C ARG A 147 6.80 1.71 -19.49
N ILE A 148 6.73 3.05 -19.44
CA ILE A 148 7.58 3.86 -18.54
C ILE A 148 7.30 3.49 -17.08
N LEU A 149 6.03 3.44 -16.68
CA LEU A 149 5.63 3.13 -15.30
C LEU A 149 5.95 1.70 -14.85
N MET A 150 6.16 0.78 -15.79
CA MET A 150 6.60 -0.60 -15.56
C MET A 150 8.12 -0.78 -15.63
N THR A 151 8.87 0.26 -16.05
CA THR A 151 10.33 0.20 -16.17
C THR A 151 10.97 0.43 -14.80
N SER A 152 11.77 -0.53 -14.32
CA SER A 152 12.57 -0.33 -13.11
C SER A 152 13.47 0.89 -13.28
N GLY A 153 13.48 1.78 -12.30
CA GLY A 153 14.10 3.09 -12.48
C GLY A 153 13.08 4.24 -12.51
N SER A 154 11.81 3.96 -12.80
CA SER A 154 10.81 5.01 -13.02
C SER A 154 10.46 5.78 -11.75
N VAL A 155 10.71 5.19 -10.58
CA VAL A 155 10.54 5.84 -9.28
C VAL A 155 11.50 5.27 -8.25
N THR A 156 12.11 6.16 -7.48
CA THR A 156 12.89 5.84 -6.29
C THR A 156 12.16 6.33 -5.04
N TYR A 157 12.09 5.49 -4.02
CA TYR A 157 11.60 5.88 -2.69
C TYR A 157 12.74 5.96 -1.68
N CYS A 158 12.76 7.04 -0.90
CA CYS A 158 13.71 7.26 0.18
C CYS A 158 12.98 7.77 1.43
N ARG A 159 13.19 7.11 2.58
CA ARG A 159 12.53 7.48 3.84
C ARG A 159 13.38 7.08 5.05
N ASP A 160 13.46 7.99 6.03
CA ASP A 160 14.13 7.77 7.32
C ASP A 160 15.58 7.26 7.13
N ASP A 161 15.99 6.25 7.90
CA ASP A 161 17.28 5.56 7.83
C ASP A 161 17.23 4.29 6.97
N LEU A 162 16.21 4.16 6.11
CA LEU A 162 16.01 2.99 5.26
C LEU A 162 16.81 3.10 3.97
N LEU A 163 17.16 1.93 3.41
CA LEU A 163 17.77 1.86 2.08
C LEU A 163 16.81 2.45 1.04
N SER A 164 17.34 3.30 0.16
CA SER A 164 16.56 3.73 -1.00
C SER A 164 16.27 2.53 -1.90
N ILE A 165 15.07 2.53 -2.47
CA ILE A 165 14.66 1.53 -3.45
C ILE A 165 14.40 2.23 -4.77
N ASP A 166 15.17 1.83 -5.79
CA ASP A 166 14.85 2.13 -7.18
C ASP A 166 13.96 1.02 -7.75
N CYS A 167 12.80 1.38 -8.29
CA CYS A 167 11.78 0.43 -8.72
C CYS A 167 10.87 1.00 -9.83
N SER A 168 9.84 0.24 -10.19
CA SER A 168 8.76 0.68 -11.08
C SER A 168 7.49 0.97 -10.28
N VAL A 169 6.61 1.82 -10.82
CA VAL A 169 5.30 2.08 -10.20
C VAL A 169 4.43 0.83 -10.26
N PHE A 170 4.41 0.15 -11.41
CA PHE A 170 3.81 -1.17 -11.56
C PHE A 170 4.94 -2.21 -11.60
N GLU A 171 5.20 -2.86 -10.47
CA GLU A 171 6.28 -3.85 -10.30
C GLU A 171 5.78 -5.25 -10.58
N LYS A 172 6.44 -5.97 -11.50
CA LYS A 172 6.13 -7.37 -11.78
C LYS A 172 6.54 -8.24 -10.57
N VAL A 173 5.55 -8.91 -9.96
CA VAL A 173 5.77 -9.85 -8.85
C VAL A 173 6.04 -11.25 -9.40
N ASN A 174 5.28 -11.65 -10.42
CA ASN A 174 5.49 -12.89 -11.18
C ASN A 174 4.80 -12.76 -12.56
N GLU A 175 4.76 -13.85 -13.32
CA GLU A 175 4.21 -13.88 -14.69
C GLU A 175 2.75 -13.43 -14.83
N ASN A 176 1.94 -13.49 -13.77
CA ASN A 176 0.52 -13.17 -13.83
C ASN A 176 0.12 -12.01 -12.91
N LYS A 177 1.10 -11.40 -12.23
CA LYS A 177 0.81 -10.47 -11.13
C LYS A 177 1.77 -9.30 -11.07
N LEU A 178 1.20 -8.11 -10.97
CA LEU A 178 1.90 -6.88 -10.62
C LEU A 178 1.53 -6.47 -9.18
N ARG A 179 2.38 -5.65 -8.58
CA ARG A 179 2.02 -4.79 -7.44
C ARG A 179 2.15 -3.34 -7.87
N ILE A 180 1.28 -2.48 -7.37
CA ILE A 180 1.49 -1.04 -7.47
C ILE A 180 2.27 -0.53 -6.25
N ARG A 181 3.30 0.28 -6.50
CA ARG A 181 3.97 1.10 -5.49
C ARG A 181 3.77 2.56 -5.88
N TYR A 182 2.90 3.24 -5.15
CA TYR A 182 2.58 4.62 -5.48
C TYR A 182 2.42 5.45 -4.22
N ARG A 183 3.16 6.55 -4.18
CA ARG A 183 3.01 7.69 -3.27
C ARG A 183 3.73 8.85 -3.93
N TYR A 184 3.21 10.06 -3.78
CA TYR A 184 3.72 11.25 -4.46
C TYR A 184 4.00 12.39 -3.47
N ASP A 185 4.43 12.02 -2.26
CA ASP A 185 4.93 12.96 -1.25
C ASP A 185 6.45 13.15 -1.37
N SER A 186 7.05 13.86 -0.41
CA SER A 186 8.47 14.23 -0.37
C SER A 186 9.46 13.05 -0.37
N THR A 187 8.98 11.81 -0.26
CA THR A 187 9.82 10.61 -0.28
C THR A 187 9.94 9.96 -1.65
N ALA A 188 9.16 10.42 -2.63
CA ALA A 188 9.07 9.89 -3.96
C ALA A 188 9.92 10.74 -4.92
N PHE A 189 10.84 10.10 -5.62
CA PHE A 189 11.73 10.75 -6.57
C PHE A 189 11.57 10.05 -7.91
N SER A 190 11.17 10.78 -8.95
CA SER A 190 11.15 10.26 -10.32
C SER A 190 12.29 10.89 -11.11
N PRO A 191 13.01 10.11 -11.94
CA PRO A 191 13.97 10.69 -12.87
C PRO A 191 13.25 11.47 -13.98
N GLU A 192 13.94 12.44 -14.58
CA GLU A 192 13.43 13.32 -15.63
C GLU A 192 12.64 12.55 -16.72
N TRP A 193 13.21 11.43 -17.19
CA TRP A 193 12.62 10.62 -18.27
C TRP A 193 11.29 9.95 -17.90
N ALA A 194 11.00 9.77 -16.60
CA ALA A 194 9.79 9.12 -16.11
C ALA A 194 8.79 10.11 -15.47
N SER A 195 9.21 11.34 -15.19
CA SER A 195 8.47 12.32 -14.40
C SER A 195 7.07 12.59 -14.95
N SER A 196 6.93 12.82 -16.27
CA SER A 196 5.61 13.06 -16.89
C SER A 196 4.68 11.85 -16.78
N ALA A 197 5.19 10.63 -16.92
CA ALA A 197 4.39 9.41 -16.78
C ALA A 197 3.95 9.21 -15.32
N PHE A 198 4.84 9.49 -14.37
CA PHE A 198 4.53 9.43 -12.94
C PHE A 198 3.44 10.45 -12.54
N GLN A 199 3.56 11.69 -13.03
CA GLN A 199 2.55 12.76 -12.85
C GLN A 199 1.22 12.42 -13.51
N TYR A 200 1.24 11.71 -14.65
CA TYR A 200 0.03 11.29 -15.35
C TYR A 200 -0.95 10.52 -14.44
N ILE A 201 -0.44 9.68 -13.54
CA ILE A 201 -1.28 8.95 -12.58
C ILE A 201 -2.02 9.93 -11.66
N GLN A 202 -1.31 10.93 -11.16
CA GLN A 202 -1.86 11.92 -10.25
C GLN A 202 -2.98 12.73 -10.94
N ASP A 203 -2.69 13.22 -12.15
CA ASP A 203 -3.53 14.16 -12.88
C ASP A 203 -4.77 13.50 -13.48
N LYS A 204 -4.68 12.23 -13.89
CA LYS A 204 -5.75 11.54 -14.60
C LYS A 204 -6.56 10.57 -13.74
N TYR A 205 -5.97 10.03 -12.68
CA TYR A 205 -6.59 8.97 -11.89
C TYR A 205 -6.74 9.29 -10.42
N SER A 206 -5.66 9.65 -9.73
CA SER A 206 -5.66 9.78 -8.26
C SER A 206 -6.66 10.81 -7.73
N THR A 207 -6.90 11.88 -8.50
CA THR A 207 -7.83 12.95 -8.13
C THR A 207 -9.13 12.95 -8.95
N ASN A 208 -9.30 11.96 -9.84
CA ASN A 208 -10.44 11.90 -10.75
C ASN A 208 -11.66 11.24 -10.08
N PRO A 209 -12.80 11.95 -9.94
CA PRO A 209 -14.01 11.41 -9.34
C PRO A 209 -14.50 10.10 -9.97
N ASP A 210 -14.23 9.88 -11.25
CA ASP A 210 -14.64 8.67 -11.95
C ASP A 210 -13.88 7.42 -11.49
N TYR A 211 -12.71 7.58 -10.87
CA TYR A 211 -11.87 6.50 -10.35
C TYR A 211 -11.97 6.37 -8.82
N ILE A 212 -12.55 7.38 -8.16
CA ILE A 212 -12.64 7.45 -6.71
C ILE A 212 -13.82 6.64 -6.18
N THR A 213 -13.56 5.80 -5.19
CA THR A 213 -14.57 5.11 -4.39
C THR A 213 -14.54 5.64 -2.95
N ASN A 214 -15.54 6.42 -2.56
CA ASN A 214 -15.66 6.97 -1.21
C ASN A 214 -16.09 5.91 -0.20
N ILE A 215 -15.41 5.84 0.94
CA ILE A 215 -15.61 4.89 2.03
C ILE A 215 -15.71 5.63 3.36
N SER A 216 -16.92 5.68 3.91
CA SER A 216 -17.15 6.13 5.29
C SER A 216 -17.26 4.91 6.20
N LEU A 217 -16.61 4.99 7.37
CA LEU A 217 -16.63 3.95 8.39
C LEU A 217 -17.33 4.48 9.65
N GLU A 218 -18.22 3.67 10.19
CA GLU A 218 -18.76 3.89 11.53
C GLU A 218 -17.83 3.27 12.59
N PRO A 219 -17.86 3.75 13.86
CA PRO A 219 -17.10 3.14 14.94
C PRO A 219 -17.32 1.63 15.03
N GLY A 220 -16.23 0.88 15.16
CA GLY A 220 -16.18 -0.57 15.12
C GLY A 220 -15.90 -1.15 13.74
N GLU A 221 -16.30 -0.50 12.64
CA GLU A 221 -16.16 -1.04 11.29
C GLU A 221 -14.70 -1.15 10.84
N ILE A 222 -14.40 -2.21 10.08
CA ILE A 222 -13.06 -2.56 9.63
C ILE A 222 -12.99 -2.48 8.11
N LEU A 223 -12.07 -1.66 7.58
CA LEU A 223 -11.72 -1.61 6.16
C LEU A 223 -10.48 -2.45 5.90
N VAL A 224 -10.61 -3.48 5.06
CA VAL A 224 -9.50 -4.31 4.57
C VAL A 224 -9.20 -3.89 3.14
N MET A 225 -7.93 -3.64 2.82
CA MET A 225 -7.50 -3.21 1.49
C MET A 225 -6.32 -4.05 1.02
N ASP A 226 -6.40 -4.56 -0.21
CA ASP A 226 -5.28 -5.12 -0.95
C ASP A 226 -4.30 -3.99 -1.29
N ASN A 227 -3.27 -3.85 -0.48
CA ASN A 227 -2.29 -2.77 -0.60
C ASN A 227 -1.32 -2.97 -1.78
N LEU A 228 -1.38 -4.11 -2.47
CA LEU A 228 -0.64 -4.33 -3.72
C LEU A 228 -1.44 -3.89 -4.96
N ARG A 229 -2.71 -3.50 -4.79
CA ARG A 229 -3.63 -3.10 -5.87
C ARG A 229 -4.27 -1.74 -5.63
N VAL A 230 -4.78 -1.49 -4.43
CA VAL A 230 -5.63 -0.33 -4.12
C VAL A 230 -4.81 0.77 -3.49
N LEU A 231 -4.91 1.97 -4.05
CA LEU A 231 -4.42 3.18 -3.40
C LEU A 231 -5.50 3.65 -2.44
N HIS A 232 -5.09 4.06 -1.25
CA HIS A 232 -5.99 4.57 -0.22
C HIS A 232 -5.62 6.00 0.18
N ALA A 233 -6.64 6.73 0.59
CA ALA A 233 -6.55 8.15 0.90
C ALA A 233 -7.57 8.53 1.97
N ARG A 234 -7.41 9.74 2.49
CA ARG A 234 -8.30 10.32 3.50
C ARG A 234 -8.50 11.80 3.21
N HIS A 235 -9.74 12.26 3.23
CA HIS A 235 -10.04 13.68 3.20
C HIS A 235 -9.61 14.37 4.49
N GLN A 236 -9.25 15.65 4.40
CA GLN A 236 -8.99 16.50 5.56
C GLN A 236 -10.13 16.41 6.59
N PHE A 237 -9.78 16.56 7.86
CA PHE A 237 -10.74 16.54 8.96
C PHE A 237 -10.46 17.58 10.02
N THR A 238 -11.48 17.86 10.80
CA THR A 238 -11.39 18.71 12.00
C THR A 238 -11.93 17.95 13.19
N ASP A 239 -11.09 17.81 14.21
CA ASP A 239 -11.50 17.25 15.49
C ASP A 239 -12.31 18.28 16.29
N GLY A 240 -13.23 17.79 17.12
CA GLY A 240 -13.99 18.60 18.07
C GLY A 240 -13.94 17.97 19.46
N ASN A 241 -15.11 17.82 20.09
CA ASN A 241 -15.23 17.06 21.35
C ASN A 241 -14.86 15.58 21.16
N MET A 242 -15.08 15.05 19.95
CA MET A 242 -14.57 13.75 19.53
C MET A 242 -13.36 13.94 18.64
N LYS A 243 -12.33 13.13 18.87
CA LYS A 243 -11.13 13.06 18.04
C LYS A 243 -11.20 11.86 17.12
N ARG A 244 -10.71 11.99 15.89
CA ARG A 244 -10.53 10.85 15.01
C ARG A 244 -9.54 9.86 15.64
N LYS A 245 -9.96 8.61 15.79
CA LYS A 245 -9.09 7.51 16.21
C LYS A 245 -9.28 6.33 15.28
N VAL A 246 -8.16 5.78 14.80
CA VAL A 246 -8.12 4.64 13.92
C VAL A 246 -7.05 3.68 14.41
N ARG A 247 -7.37 2.38 14.41
CA ARG A 247 -6.37 1.32 14.55
C ARG A 247 -5.93 0.88 13.16
N ARG A 248 -4.64 0.62 12.98
CA ARG A 248 -4.09 0.09 11.72
C ARG A 248 -3.25 -1.15 11.98
N LEU A 249 -3.40 -2.15 11.12
CA LEU A 249 -2.57 -3.33 11.09
C LEU A 249 -2.11 -3.61 9.65
N TRP A 250 -0.91 -4.14 9.52
CA TRP A 250 -0.32 -4.55 8.25
C TRP A 250 -0.19 -6.08 8.21
N ILE A 251 -0.48 -6.68 7.06
CA ILE A 251 -0.27 -8.11 6.83
C ILE A 251 0.92 -8.31 5.90
N ALA A 252 1.82 -9.21 6.28
CA ALA A 252 3.02 -9.56 5.52
C ALA A 252 2.68 -10.14 4.15
N ASP A 253 3.57 -9.89 3.19
CA ASP A 253 3.54 -10.52 1.87
C ASP A 253 3.95 -12.01 1.99
N ASP A 254 3.06 -12.92 1.57
CA ASP A 254 3.30 -14.37 1.61
C ASP A 254 4.46 -14.79 0.68
N THR A 255 4.80 -13.93 -0.29
CA THR A 255 5.88 -14.19 -1.26
C THR A 255 7.25 -13.70 -0.77
N SER A 256 7.39 -13.36 0.52
CA SER A 256 8.64 -12.89 1.10
C SER A 256 9.79 -13.87 0.86
N MET A 257 10.79 -13.40 0.13
CA MET A 257 11.99 -14.16 -0.20
C MET A 257 12.85 -14.40 1.05
N VAL A 258 13.33 -15.63 1.20
CA VAL A 258 14.35 -15.98 2.20
C VAL A 258 15.73 -15.75 1.60
N PHE A 259 16.59 -15.06 2.33
CA PHE A 259 17.97 -14.84 1.94
C PHE A 259 18.90 -15.81 2.68
N LYS A 260 19.95 -16.22 1.96
CA LYS A 260 21.15 -16.80 2.55
C LYS A 260 22.32 -15.94 2.12
N ASN A 261 23.24 -15.66 3.03
CA ASN A 261 24.48 -15.01 2.61
C ASN A 261 25.38 -16.04 1.89
N ILE A 262 26.28 -15.56 1.04
CA ILE A 262 27.14 -16.41 0.20
C ILE A 262 28.11 -17.31 1.00
N LEU A 263 28.40 -16.94 2.24
CA LEU A 263 29.30 -17.68 3.15
C LEU A 263 28.54 -18.62 4.10
N ASN A 264 27.22 -18.81 3.92
CA ASN A 264 26.33 -19.50 4.86
C ASN A 264 26.42 -19.00 6.30
N GLN A 265 26.83 -17.74 6.48
CA GLN A 265 26.74 -17.01 7.74
C GLN A 265 25.45 -16.18 7.73
N SER A 266 25.02 -15.74 8.89
CA SER A 266 23.83 -14.90 9.00
C SER A 266 23.95 -13.87 10.13
N PRO A 267 25.02 -13.04 10.14
CA PRO A 267 25.14 -11.98 11.13
C PRO A 267 24.15 -10.86 10.79
N VAL A 268 23.50 -10.32 11.83
CA VAL A 268 22.77 -9.05 11.73
C VAL A 268 23.77 -7.94 11.44
N ARG A 269 23.59 -7.22 10.33
CA ARG A 269 24.42 -6.06 9.96
C ARG A 269 23.72 -4.76 10.31
N ARG A 270 24.48 -3.67 10.44
CA ARG A 270 23.94 -2.33 10.75
C ARG A 270 22.81 -1.93 9.79
N ALA A 271 22.96 -2.21 8.49
CA ALA A 271 21.95 -1.93 7.47
C ALA A 271 20.62 -2.70 7.66
N MET A 272 20.60 -3.75 8.49
CA MET A 272 19.40 -4.53 8.80
C MET A 272 18.69 -4.04 10.07
N LEU A 273 19.35 -3.23 10.90
CA LEU A 273 18.79 -2.78 12.18
C LEU A 273 17.48 -1.99 12.02
N PRO A 274 17.34 -1.07 11.05
CA PRO A 274 16.07 -0.35 10.86
C PRO A 274 14.90 -1.29 10.56
N PHE A 275 15.18 -2.39 9.85
CA PHE A 275 14.18 -3.36 9.43
C PHE A 275 13.75 -4.34 10.53
N GLN A 276 14.53 -4.49 11.62
CA GLN A 276 14.14 -5.36 12.75
C GLN A 276 12.85 -4.91 13.44
N LYS A 277 12.52 -3.62 13.32
CA LYS A 277 11.27 -3.05 13.84
C LYS A 277 10.03 -3.52 13.05
N TYR A 278 10.20 -4.08 11.85
CA TYR A 278 9.14 -4.62 10.98
C TYR A 278 9.01 -6.14 11.11
N ASN A 279 9.10 -6.67 12.34
CA ASN A 279 8.95 -8.09 12.63
C ASN A 279 7.66 -8.70 12.02
N ILE A 280 7.63 -10.02 11.82
CA ILE A 280 6.44 -10.72 11.34
C ILE A 280 6.04 -11.78 12.36
N ALA A 281 4.78 -11.79 12.78
CA ALA A 281 4.27 -12.74 13.76
C ALA A 281 2.82 -13.16 13.46
N ALA A 282 2.43 -14.34 13.93
CA ALA A 282 1.04 -14.77 13.92
C ALA A 282 0.22 -13.98 14.96
N ALA A 283 -1.09 -13.82 14.71
CA ALA A 283 -2.00 -13.34 15.75
C ALA A 283 -2.22 -14.45 16.79
N GLU A 284 -2.27 -14.11 18.08
CA GLU A 284 -2.33 -15.07 19.20
C GLU A 284 -3.53 -16.03 19.14
N ASN A 285 -4.59 -15.72 18.37
CA ASN A 285 -5.78 -16.55 18.19
C ASN A 285 -6.36 -16.49 16.75
N ALA A 286 -5.50 -16.46 15.73
CA ALA A 286 -5.96 -16.32 14.34
C ALA A 286 -6.82 -17.53 13.88
N PRO A 287 -8.05 -17.31 13.37
CA PRO A 287 -8.83 -18.34 12.68
C PRO A 287 -8.14 -18.78 11.37
N ALA A 288 -8.78 -19.71 10.64
CA ALA A 288 -8.38 -20.06 9.28
C ALA A 288 -8.28 -18.82 8.38
N PHE A 289 -7.27 -18.81 7.49
CA PHE A 289 -7.05 -17.70 6.58
C PHE A 289 -8.13 -17.59 5.51
N ILE A 290 -8.46 -16.36 5.13
CA ILE A 290 -9.32 -16.06 3.99
C ILE A 290 -8.48 -16.21 2.72
N ASP A 291 -8.96 -17.04 1.80
CA ASP A 291 -8.30 -17.24 0.51
C ASP A 291 -8.45 -15.99 -0.37
N TYR A 292 -7.33 -15.39 -0.74
CA TYR A 292 -7.25 -14.25 -1.65
C TYR A 292 -5.82 -14.04 -2.13
N SER A 293 -5.66 -13.75 -3.43
CA SER A 293 -4.37 -13.40 -4.01
C SER A 293 -4.29 -11.89 -4.24
N CYS A 294 -3.53 -11.20 -3.37
CA CYS A 294 -3.27 -9.76 -3.51
C CYS A 294 -2.52 -9.41 -4.79
N GLY A 295 -2.79 -8.21 -5.33
CA GLY A 295 -2.10 -7.61 -6.47
C GLY A 295 -2.99 -7.36 -7.68
N ILE A 296 -2.37 -6.77 -8.71
CA ILE A 296 -2.99 -6.49 -10.01
C ILE A 296 -2.77 -7.70 -10.92
N ARG A 297 -3.83 -8.15 -11.58
CA ARG A 297 -3.76 -9.20 -12.62
C ARG A 297 -3.02 -8.63 -13.83
N PHE A 298 -1.88 -9.24 -14.14
CA PHE A 298 -1.04 -8.85 -15.26
C PHE A 298 -1.53 -9.49 -16.56
N GLN A 299 -1.60 -8.72 -17.64
CA GLN A 299 -1.96 -9.19 -18.97
C GLN A 299 -0.74 -9.07 -19.90
N SER A 300 0.07 -10.12 -19.97
CA SER A 300 1.32 -10.15 -20.75
C SER A 300 1.12 -10.03 -22.24
N ASP A 301 0.03 -10.59 -22.75
CA ASP A 301 -0.16 -10.83 -24.18
C ASP A 301 -0.38 -9.53 -24.98
N MET A 302 -0.78 -8.44 -24.31
CA MET A 302 -0.98 -7.13 -24.93
C MET A 302 0.32 -6.35 -25.17
N PHE A 303 1.42 -6.69 -24.49
CA PHE A 303 2.73 -6.06 -24.70
C PHE A 303 3.50 -6.64 -25.90
N LEU A 304 3.02 -7.75 -26.48
CA LEU A 304 3.64 -8.41 -27.63
C LEU A 304 3.24 -7.78 -28.98
N THR A 305 2.26 -6.88 -28.98
CA THR A 305 1.91 -6.08 -30.16
C THR A 305 2.86 -4.88 -30.25
N PRO A 306 3.72 -4.77 -31.27
CA PRO A 306 4.52 -3.56 -31.44
C PRO A 306 3.57 -2.37 -31.62
N PRO A 307 3.91 -1.18 -31.08
CA PRO A 307 3.10 0.00 -31.33
C PRO A 307 2.99 0.21 -32.84
N CYS A 308 1.77 0.44 -33.32
CA CYS A 308 1.51 0.84 -34.69
C CYS A 308 2.44 2.03 -35.00
N ALA A 309 3.30 1.86 -36.00
CA ALA A 309 4.39 2.77 -36.33
C ALA A 309 3.85 4.05 -36.99
N GLU A 310 3.19 4.90 -36.22
CA GLU A 310 2.83 6.27 -36.64
C GLU A 310 3.00 7.22 -35.45
N LEU A 311 4.26 7.55 -35.16
CA LEU A 311 4.61 8.80 -34.49
C LEU A 311 5.61 9.52 -35.40
N GLU A 312 5.05 10.31 -36.31
CA GLU A 312 5.78 11.31 -37.06
C GLU A 312 6.39 12.34 -36.09
N GLN A 313 7.72 12.37 -36.11
CA GLN A 313 8.59 13.55 -36.01
C GLN A 313 8.09 14.71 -35.10
N TRP A 314 8.59 14.73 -33.87
CA TRP A 314 8.70 15.98 -33.11
C TRP A 314 9.87 16.81 -33.68
N PRO A 315 9.70 18.10 -34.03
CA PRO A 315 10.77 18.88 -34.62
C PRO A 315 11.84 19.20 -33.57
N ALA A 316 13.09 18.88 -33.91
CA ALA A 316 14.25 19.37 -33.19
C ALA A 316 14.29 20.90 -33.27
N SER A 317 14.20 21.57 -32.13
CA SER A 317 14.38 23.02 -32.04
C SER A 317 15.83 23.38 -32.37
N SER A 318 16.05 23.86 -33.59
CA SER A 318 17.24 24.58 -34.02
C SER A 318 17.13 26.06 -33.62
N ALA A 319 17.94 26.52 -32.66
CA ALA A 319 18.40 27.91 -32.50
C ALA A 319 19.19 28.02 -31.18
N ASN A 320 20.29 28.75 -31.05
CA ASN A 320 21.30 29.27 -31.97
C ASN A 320 22.50 29.57 -31.07
N ARG A 321 23.72 29.19 -31.47
CA ARG A 321 24.93 29.76 -30.87
C ARG A 321 25.26 31.04 -31.62
N GLN A 322 25.23 32.17 -30.94
CA GLN A 322 26.20 33.26 -31.08
C GLN A 322 26.47 33.81 -29.68
#